data_AF-A0A7X7D2K4-F1
#
_entry.id   AF-A0A7X7D2K4-F1
#
_cell.length_a   1.000
_cell.length_b   1.000
_cell.length_c   1.000
_cell.angle_alpha   90.00
_cell.angle_beta   90.00
_cell.angle_gamma   90.00
#
_symmetry.space_group_name_H-M   'P 1'
#
loop_
_entity.id
_entity.type
_entity.pdbx_description
1 polymer ?
#
loop_
_entity_poly.entity_id
_entity_poly.type
_entity_poly.pdbx_seq_one_letter_code
_entity_poly.pdbx_strand_id
1 'polypeptide(L)'
;MNVSADPRSRPHLTMVTPVADDRTTDGDPRRRLLIEQLPEAHAVALRLADAGFEAETISVALGIAVQGVAGVLEVARAKLRRIEGLPDLRGYAERSKSSAS
;
A
#
# COMPACT_ATOMS: atom_id res chain seq x y z
N MET A 1 14.05 -15.92 -59.82
CA MET A 1 13.09 -16.48 -58.84
C MET A 1 13.71 -17.71 -58.23
N ASN A 2 13.93 -17.69 -56.91
CA ASN A 2 13.86 -18.84 -56.01
C ASN A 2 14.22 -18.35 -54.60
N VAL A 3 13.19 -18.22 -53.77
CA VAL A 3 13.26 -17.88 -52.35
C VAL A 3 13.57 -19.18 -51.61
N SER A 4 14.80 -19.33 -51.10
CA SER A 4 15.12 -20.36 -50.12
C SER A 4 15.13 -19.71 -48.74
N ALA A 5 13.96 -19.77 -48.09
CA ALA A 5 13.81 -19.42 -46.69
C ALA A 5 14.53 -20.48 -45.85
N ASP A 6 15.62 -20.09 -45.19
CA ASP A 6 16.25 -20.86 -44.13
C ASP A 6 15.53 -20.55 -42.80
N PRO A 7 14.88 -21.52 -42.14
CA PRO A 7 14.08 -21.25 -40.93
C PRO A 7 14.83 -21.45 -39.61
N ARG A 8 16.18 -21.50 -39.56
CA ARG A 8 16.89 -21.89 -38.32
C ARG A 8 17.63 -20.79 -37.56
N SER A 9 17.54 -19.52 -37.96
CA SER A 9 18.03 -18.41 -37.13
C SER A 9 16.89 -17.77 -36.33
N ARG A 10 16.44 -18.44 -35.28
CA ARG A 10 15.74 -17.76 -34.18
C ARG A 10 16.82 -17.26 -33.22
N PRO A 11 17.13 -15.95 -33.13
CA PRO A 11 17.78 -15.47 -31.93
C PRO A 11 16.82 -15.77 -30.78
N HIS A 12 17.24 -16.67 -29.89
CA HIS A 12 16.58 -16.91 -28.64
C HIS A 12 16.49 -15.57 -27.92
N LEU A 13 15.31 -14.95 -27.96
CA LEU A 13 14.93 -13.92 -27.02
C LEU A 13 14.93 -14.61 -25.66
N THR A 14 16.12 -14.66 -25.05
CA THR A 14 16.26 -14.78 -23.61
C THR A 14 15.43 -13.65 -23.06
N MET A 15 14.22 -13.99 -22.63
CA MET A 15 13.45 -13.16 -21.72
C MET A 15 14.39 -12.97 -20.53
N VAL A 16 15.05 -11.81 -20.49
CA VAL A 16 15.58 -11.27 -19.25
C VAL A 16 14.35 -11.11 -18.38
N THR A 17 14.07 -12.14 -17.57
CA THR A 17 13.31 -11.96 -16.35
C THR A 17 14.01 -10.81 -15.63
N PRO A 18 13.34 -9.67 -15.38
CA PRO A 18 13.94 -8.70 -14.47
C PRO A 18 14.17 -9.45 -13.17
N VAL A 19 15.44 -9.62 -12.82
CA VAL A 19 15.82 -10.08 -11.50
C VAL A 19 15.25 -9.01 -10.58
N ALA A 20 14.18 -9.36 -9.88
CA ALA A 20 13.64 -8.53 -8.80
C ALA A 20 14.61 -8.65 -7.61
N ASP A 21 15.87 -8.23 -7.83
CA ASP A 21 16.75 -7.86 -6.75
C ASP A 21 16.51 -6.37 -6.52
N ASP A 22 15.44 -6.09 -5.78
CA ASP A 22 15.27 -4.78 -5.20
C ASP A 22 14.78 -5.01 -3.78
N ARG A 23 15.64 -4.70 -2.82
CA ARG A 23 15.29 -4.58 -1.40
C ARG A 23 14.46 -3.31 -1.16
N THR A 24 13.51 -3.11 -2.08
CA THR A 24 12.28 -2.35 -2.00
C THR A 24 11.55 -2.60 -0.70
N THR A 25 11.61 -1.74 0.30
CA THR A 25 10.46 -1.53 1.20
C THR A 25 9.28 -0.94 0.40
N ASP A 26 8.94 -1.59 -0.71
CA ASP A 26 7.88 -1.26 -1.64
C ASP A 26 6.66 -1.96 -1.08
N GLY A 27 6.00 -1.28 -0.14
CA GLY A 27 4.79 -1.78 0.47
C GLY A 27 3.86 -2.38 -0.59
N ASP A 28 3.41 -3.60 -0.33
CA ASP A 28 2.62 -4.47 -1.21
C ASP A 28 1.88 -3.68 -2.31
N PRO A 29 2.12 -3.93 -3.62
CA PRO A 29 1.55 -3.10 -4.69
C PRO A 29 0.01 -3.06 -4.64
N ARG A 30 -0.61 -4.10 -4.06
CA ARG A 30 -2.04 -4.10 -3.75
C ARG A 30 -2.40 -3.02 -2.74
N ARG A 31 -1.63 -2.91 -1.65
CA ARG A 31 -1.83 -1.89 -0.61
C ARG A 31 -1.75 -0.47 -1.18
N ARG A 32 -0.83 -0.19 -2.10
CA ARG A 32 -0.75 1.12 -2.79
C ARG A 32 -2.04 1.47 -3.53
N LEU A 33 -2.59 0.52 -4.29
CA LEU A 33 -3.87 0.70 -5.00
C LEU A 33 -5.06 0.88 -4.05
N LEU A 34 -5.02 0.29 -2.85
CA LEU A 34 -6.05 0.49 -1.84
C LEU A 34 -5.93 1.84 -1.14
N ILE A 35 -4.70 2.34 -0.93
CA ILE A 35 -4.45 3.68 -0.38
C ILE A 35 -5.00 4.76 -1.32
N GLU A 36 -4.90 4.58 -2.63
CA GLU A 36 -5.46 5.52 -3.63
C GLU A 36 -6.99 5.61 -3.60
N GLN A 37 -7.69 4.62 -3.03
CA GLN A 37 -9.14 4.65 -2.85
C GLN A 37 -9.58 5.45 -1.62
N LEU A 38 -8.64 5.86 -0.77
CA LEU A 38 -8.92 6.70 0.39
C LEU A 38 -9.09 8.16 -0.03
N PRO A 39 -9.80 8.97 0.79
CA PRO A 39 -9.78 10.41 0.59
C PRO A 39 -8.36 10.94 0.63
N GLU A 40 -8.04 11.90 -0.25
CA GLU A 40 -6.68 12.36 -0.54
C GLU A 40 -5.84 12.63 0.72
N ALA A 41 -6.37 13.37 1.69
CA ALA A 41 -5.69 13.65 2.95
C ALA A 41 -5.27 12.37 3.72
N HIS A 42 -6.10 11.33 3.72
CA HIS A 42 -5.78 10.05 4.37
C HIS A 42 -4.74 9.26 3.58
N ALA A 43 -4.82 9.30 2.24
CA ALA A 43 -3.87 8.66 1.34
C ALA A 43 -2.48 9.30 1.44
N VAL A 44 -2.41 10.63 1.50
CA VAL A 44 -1.16 11.38 1.73
C VAL A 44 -0.59 11.06 3.10
N ALA A 45 -1.41 11.10 4.16
CA ALA A 45 -0.97 10.78 5.52
C ALA A 45 -0.33 9.39 5.62
N LEU A 46 -0.97 8.38 5.03
CA LEU A 46 -0.45 7.00 5.05
C LEU A 46 0.82 6.84 4.22
N ARG A 47 0.90 7.46 3.03
CA ARG A 47 2.13 7.40 2.21
C ARG A 47 3.33 8.01 2.93
N LEU A 48 3.13 9.14 3.59
CA LEU A 48 4.19 9.79 4.36
C LEU A 48 4.58 8.96 5.60
N ALA A 49 3.60 8.40 6.31
CA ALA A 49 3.87 7.54 7.45
C ALA A 49 4.58 6.23 7.04
N ASP A 50 4.16 5.60 5.93
CA ASP A 50 4.79 4.37 5.41
C ASP A 50 6.22 4.66 4.90
N ALA A 51 6.52 5.89 4.47
CA ALA A 51 7.86 6.35 4.12
C ALA A 51 8.73 6.77 5.33
N GLY A 52 8.20 6.70 6.56
CA GLY A 52 8.94 6.99 7.79
C GLY A 52 9.08 8.48 8.11
N PHE A 53 8.25 9.36 7.53
CA PHE A 53 8.25 10.77 7.89
C PHE A 53 7.61 11.02 9.27
N GLU A 54 8.18 11.98 9.99
CA GLU A 54 7.72 12.40 11.31
C GLU A 54 6.37 13.13 11.28
N ALA A 55 5.69 13.15 12.43
CA ALA A 55 4.37 13.78 12.56
C ALA A 55 4.39 15.27 12.17
N GLU A 56 5.50 15.98 12.40
CA GLU A 56 5.67 17.38 12.00
C GLU A 56 5.60 17.54 10.47
N THR A 57 6.31 16.71 9.72
CA THR A 57 6.28 16.74 8.25
C THR A 57 4.89 16.40 7.71
N ILE A 58 4.23 15.41 8.31
CA ILE A 58 2.86 15.03 7.95
C ILE A 58 1.89 16.17 8.24
N SER A 59 2.05 16.88 9.36
CA SER A 59 1.20 18.01 9.73
C SER A 59 1.26 19.14 8.69
N VAL A 60 2.46 19.46 8.21
CA VAL A 60 2.69 20.49 7.18
C VAL A 60 2.07 20.08 5.87
N ALA A 61 2.25 18.82 5.45
CA ALA A 61 1.69 18.31 4.20
C ALA A 61 0.16 18.31 4.18
N LEU A 62 -0.48 18.08 5.34
CA LEU A 62 -1.93 18.05 5.47
C LEU A 62 -2.54 19.40 5.85
N GLY A 63 -1.74 20.40 6.23
CA GLY A 63 -2.22 21.69 6.72
C GLY A 63 -3.00 21.59 8.04
N ILE A 64 -2.64 20.64 8.91
CA ILE A 64 -3.31 20.43 10.21
C ILE A 64 -2.35 20.64 11.37
N ALA A 65 -2.89 20.77 12.59
CA ALA A 65 -2.07 20.77 13.80
C ALA A 65 -1.41 19.40 14.01
N VAL A 66 -0.14 19.39 14.46
CA VAL A 66 0.64 18.17 14.77
C VAL A 66 -0.12 17.21 15.70
N GLN A 67 -0.84 17.75 16.69
CA GLN A 67 -1.64 16.96 17.64
C GLN A 67 -2.77 16.16 16.96
N GLY A 68 -3.25 16.61 15.80
CA GLY A 68 -4.27 15.93 15.02
C GLY A 68 -3.74 14.80 14.11
N VAL A 69 -2.43 14.75 13.87
CA VAL A 69 -1.83 13.79 12.93
C VAL A 69 -2.07 12.34 13.38
N ALA A 70 -1.93 12.06 14.67
CA ALA A 70 -2.18 10.74 15.22
C ALA A 70 -3.62 10.27 14.92
N GLY A 71 -4.61 11.12 15.18
CA GLY A 71 -6.02 10.81 14.91
C GLY A 71 -6.31 10.59 13.43
N VAL A 72 -5.74 11.41 12.54
CA VAL A 72 -5.89 11.22 11.09
C VAL A 72 -5.28 9.90 10.63
N LEU A 73 -4.10 9.53 11.13
CA LEU A 73 -3.46 8.24 10.82
C LEU A 73 -4.29 7.06 11.33
N GLU A 74 -4.87 7.16 12.53
CA GLU A 74 -5.75 6.11 13.05
C GLU A 74 -6.98 5.90 12.16
N VAL A 75 -7.65 6.99 11.77
CA VAL A 75 -8.81 6.94 10.87
C VAL A 75 -8.41 6.41 9.49
N ALA A 76 -7.28 6.87 8.95
CA ALA A 76 -6.79 6.40 7.65
C ALA A 76 -6.51 4.89 7.66
N ARG A 77 -5.86 4.38 8.71
CA ARG A 77 -5.59 2.95 8.90
C ARG A 77 -6.89 2.14 9.05
N ALA A 78 -7.86 2.65 9.79
CA ALA A 78 -9.16 1.99 9.95
C ALA A 78 -9.91 1.89 8.60
N LYS A 79 -9.87 2.96 7.81
CA LYS A 79 -10.46 2.96 6.45
C LYS A 79 -9.73 2.00 5.52
N LEU A 80 -8.39 1.98 5.54
CA LEU A 80 -7.60 1.05 4.73
C LEU A 80 -7.97 -0.40 5.06
N ARG A 81 -8.04 -0.77 6.36
CA ARG A 81 -8.46 -2.11 6.79
C ARG A 81 -9.84 -2.50 6.27
N ARG A 82 -10.79 -1.56 6.28
CA ARG A 82 -12.14 -1.79 5.76
C ARG A 82 -12.13 -2.11 4.27
N ILE A 83 -11.28 -1.43 3.50
CA ILE A 83 -11.11 -1.68 2.06
C ILE A 83 -10.36 -3.00 1.81
N GLU A 84 -9.37 -3.34 2.65
CA GLU A 84 -8.64 -4.62 2.62
C GLU A 84 -9.54 -5.82 2.95
N GLY A 85 -10.77 -5.60 3.43
CA GLY A 85 -11.66 -6.65 3.93
C GLY A 85 -11.22 -7.21 5.28
N LEU A 86 -10.30 -6.52 5.97
CA LEU A 86 -9.82 -6.92 7.29
C LEU A 86 -10.82 -6.50 8.36
N PRO A 87 -11.08 -7.38 9.36
CA PRO A 87 -11.92 -7.06 10.49
C PRO A 87 -11.39 -5.82 11.24
N ASP A 88 -12.29 -4.90 11.62
CA ASP A 88 -11.92 -3.78 12.49
C ASP A 88 -11.59 -4.29 13.89
N LEU A 89 -10.30 -4.46 14.17
CA LEU A 89 -9.78 -5.04 15.40
C LEU A 89 -10.22 -4.28 16.68
N ARG A 90 -10.73 -3.03 16.55
CA ARG A 90 -11.31 -2.31 17.70
C ARG A 90 -12.61 -2.96 18.21
N GLY A 91 -13.40 -3.58 17.35
CA GLY A 91 -14.69 -4.18 17.72
C GLY A 91 -14.62 -5.63 18.23
N TYR A 92 -13.45 -6.28 18.19
CA TYR A 92 -13.30 -7.68 18.64
C TYR A 92 -12.88 -7.79 20.10
N ALA A 93 -12.18 -6.79 20.65
CA ALA A 93 -11.75 -6.81 22.05
C ALA A 93 -12.92 -6.66 23.05
N GLU A 94 -14.03 -6.05 22.63
CA GLU A 94 -15.15 -5.72 23.53
C GLU A 94 -16.19 -6.85 23.65
N ARG A 95 -16.33 -7.70 22.62
CA ARG A 95 -17.35 -8.77 22.59
C ARG A 95 -17.02 -9.97 23.44
N SER A 96 -15.76 -10.19 23.81
CA SER A 96 -15.34 -11.36 24.59
C SER A 96 -15.69 -11.30 26.09
N LYS A 97 -16.24 -10.19 26.58
CA LYS A 97 -16.61 -10.04 28.00
C LYS A 97 -18.12 -10.23 28.30
N SER A 98 -18.97 -10.44 27.30
CA SER A 98 -20.44 -10.53 27.50
C SER A 98 -21.04 -11.94 27.43
N SER A 99 -20.24 -13.01 27.37
CA SER A 99 -20.76 -14.40 27.32
C SER A 99 -20.38 -15.27 28.53
N ALA A 100 -20.02 -14.67 29.66
CA ALA A 100 -20.00 -15.36 30.95
C ALA A 100 -21.13 -14.80 31.81
N SER A 101 -22.33 -15.35 31.66
CA SER A 101 -23.45 -15.23 32.60
C SER A 101 -24.04 -16.61 32.80
#